data_AF-A0A936KM55-F1
#
_entry.id   AF-A0A936KM55-F1
#
_cell.length_a   1.000
_cell.length_b   1.000
_cell.length_c   1.000
_cell.angle_alpha   90.00
_cell.angle_beta   90.00
_cell.angle_gamma   90.00
#
_symmetry.space_group_name_H-M   'P 1'
#
loop_
_entity.id
_entity.type
_entity.pdbx_description
1 polymer ?
#
loop_
_entity_poly.entity_id
_entity_poly.type
_entity_poly.pdbx_seq_one_letter_code
_entity_poly.pdbx_strand_id
1 'polypeptide(L)' 'MKNKIEYWQDSINRPIKIFELDPTRNSYIEITKLDTFHNIISGLFDLKLIEIEDKNDTVRITNGRFDALYTPL' A
#
# COMPACT_ATOMS: atom_id res chain seq x y z
N MET A 1 4.28 14.66 -7.82
CA MET A 1 4.80 13.68 -6.84
C MET A 1 4.33 12.30 -7.27
N LYS A 2 5.24 11.36 -7.56
CA LYS A 2 4.89 9.96 -7.85
C LYS A 2 4.99 9.19 -6.54
N ASN A 3 3.86 8.75 -6.00
CA ASN A 3 3.82 7.90 -4.81
C ASN A 3 4.20 6.48 -5.26
N LYS A 4 5.49 6.15 -5.14
CA LYS A 4 6.02 4.82 -5.42
C LYS A 4 6.02 4.01 -4.12
N ILE A 5 5.36 2.86 -4.11
CA ILE A 5 5.41 1.90 -3.01
C ILE A 5 6.25 0.72 -3.52
N GLU A 6 7.35 0.41 -2.85
CA GLU A 6 8.27 -0.68 -3.20
C GLU A 6 8.17 -1.81 -2.17
N TYR A 7 8.06 -3.05 -2.62
CA TYR A 7 8.13 -4.25 -1.77
C TYR A 7 9.30 -5.15 -2.22
N TRP A 8 9.97 -5.77 -1.24
CA TRP A 8 11.32 -6.33 -1.33
C TRP A 8 11.44 -7.79 -1.81
N GLN A 9 12.69 -8.08 -2.19
CA GLN A 9 13.38 -9.20 -2.84
C GLN A 9 12.99 -10.64 -2.46
N ASP A 10 12.78 -11.49 -3.48
CA ASP A 10 12.78 -12.94 -3.34
C ASP A 10 14.23 -13.46 -3.22
N SER A 11 14.48 -14.32 -2.25
CA SER A 11 15.72 -15.08 -1.99
C SER A 11 16.27 -15.91 -3.17
N ILE A 12 15.58 -15.93 -4.31
CA ILE A 12 15.80 -16.86 -5.43
C ILE A 12 16.20 -16.15 -6.74
N ASN A 13 16.63 -14.89 -6.69
CA ASN A 13 17.12 -14.16 -7.88
C ASN A 13 16.05 -13.98 -9.00
N ARG A 14 14.76 -14.05 -8.64
CA ARG A 14 13.65 -13.78 -9.58
C ARG A 14 13.57 -12.28 -9.89
N PRO A 15 13.19 -11.89 -11.12
CA PRO A 15 12.94 -10.49 -11.43
C PRO A 15 11.91 -9.91 -10.46
N ILE A 16 12.24 -8.76 -9.88
CA ILE A 16 11.37 -8.06 -8.94
C ILE A 16 10.23 -7.45 -9.74
N LYS A 17 9.01 -7.93 -9.51
CA LYS A 17 7.80 -7.31 -10.05
C LYS A 17 7.50 -6.04 -9.27
N ILE A 18 7.44 -4.91 -9.97
CA ILE A 18 7.07 -3.62 -9.37
C ILE A 18 5.61 -3.34 -9.71
N PHE A 19 4.84 -3.00 -8.69
CA PHE A 19 3.43 -2.69 -8.83
C PHE A 19 3.14 -1.22 -8.50
N GLU A 20 2.19 -0.63 -9.22
CA GLU A 20 1.67 0.72 -8.95
C GLU A 20 0.16 0.68 -8.70
N LEU A 21 -0.38 1.71 -8.04
CA LEU A 21 -1.83 1.83 -7.84
C LEU A 21 -2.55 1.92 -9.18
N ASP A 22 -3.58 1.09 -9.36
CA ASP A 22 -4.43 1.14 -10.55
C ASP A 22 -5.34 2.38 -10.48
N PRO A 23 -5.14 3.39 -11.35
CA PRO A 23 -5.92 4.62 -11.32
C PRO A 23 -7.34 4.44 -11.87
N THR A 24 -7.63 3.31 -12.54
CA THR A 24 -8.93 3.02 -13.13
C THR A 24 -9.89 2.33 -12.16
N ARG A 25 -9.40 1.98 -10.96
CA ARG A 25 -10.16 1.26 -9.94
C ARG A 25 -10.15 2.02 -8.64
N ASN A 26 -11.25 1.90 -7.91
CA ASN A 26 -11.33 2.45 -6.57
C ASN A 26 -10.37 1.69 -5.64
N SER A 27 -9.50 2.44 -4.99
CA SER A 27 -8.73 2.05 -3.82
C SER A 27 -9.06 3.05 -2.71
N TYR A 28 -9.05 2.62 -1.45
CA TYR A 28 -9.32 3.50 -0.32
C TYR A 28 -8.40 3.22 0.85
N ILE A 29 -8.20 4.28 1.64
CA ILE A 29 -7.60 4.22 2.96
C ILE A 29 -8.56 4.97 3.88
N GLU A 30 -9.01 4.31 4.94
CA GLU A 30 -9.91 4.85 5.93
C GLU A 30 -9.17 4.93 7.26
N ILE A 31 -9.08 6.12 7.84
CA ILE A 31 -8.54 6.30 9.19
C ILE A 31 -9.64 5.95 10.19
N THR A 32 -9.42 4.93 11.01
CA THR A 32 -10.39 4.44 11.99
C THR A 32 -10.11 4.91 13.40
N LYS A 33 -8.84 5.22 13.73
CA LYS A 33 -8.45 5.75 15.04
C LYS A 33 -7.30 6.75 14.91
N LEU A 34 -7.41 7.84 15.66
CA LEU A 34 -6.33 8.78 15.94
C LEU A 34 -6.09 8.80 17.45
N ASP A 35 -4.97 8.21 17.89
CA ASP A 35 -4.52 8.20 19.28
C ASP A 35 -3.43 9.25 19.46
N THR A 36 -3.81 10.42 19.94
CA THR A 36 -2.89 11.56 20.07
C THR A 36 -1.97 11.48 21.29
N PHE A 37 -2.29 10.62 22.26
CA PHE A 37 -1.44 10.42 23.43
C PHE A 37 -0.24 9.54 23.08
N HIS A 38 -0.47 8.47 22.32
CA HIS A 38 0.58 7.55 21.87
C HIS A 38 1.13 7.88 20.48
N ASN A 39 0.56 8.89 19.81
CA ASN A 39 0.83 9.25 18.41
C ASN A 39 0.67 8.06 17.44
N ILE A 40 -0.43 7.32 17.59
CA ILE A 40 -0.76 6.19 16.71
C ILE A 40 -1.92 6.59 15.79
N ILE A 41 -1.76 6.32 14.50
CA ILE A 41 -2.83 6.36 13.50
C ILE A 41 -3.13 4.93 13.05
N SER A 42 -4.40 4.54 13.11
CA SER A 42 -4.87 3.23 12.68
C SER A 42 -5.86 3.40 11.54
N GLY A 43 -5.89 2.41 10.64
CA GLY A 43 -6.82 2.47 9.53
C GLY A 43 -7.02 1.14 8.82
N LEU A 44 -8.00 1.17 7.93
CA LEU A 44 -8.33 0.08 7.01
C LEU A 44 -7.99 0.52 5.58
N PHE A 45 -7.73 -0.45 4.71
CA PHE A 45 -7.50 -0.16 3.31
C PHE A 45 -7.87 -1.31 2.38
N ASP A 46 -8.32 -0.95 1.19
CA ASP A 46 -8.35 -1.83 0.02
C ASP A 46 -7.53 -1.18 -1.09
N LEU A 47 -6.53 -1.89 -1.61
CA LEU A 47 -5.66 -1.42 -2.68
C LEU A 47 -5.73 -2.37 -3.88
N LYS A 48 -5.75 -1.79 -5.08
CA LYS A 48 -5.59 -2.50 -6.34
C LYS A 48 -4.34 -1.99 -7.02
N LEU A 49 -3.46 -2.92 -7.35
CA LEU A 49 -2.17 -2.65 -7.95
C LEU A 49 -2.05 -3.36 -9.29
N ILE A 50 -1.37 -2.74 -10.24
CA ILE A 50 -1.04 -3.28 -11.56
C ILE A 50 0.47 -3.38 -11.70
N GLU A 51 0.99 -4.44 -12.32
CA GLU A 51 2.42 -4.55 -12.61
C GLU A 51 2.82 -3.50 -13.65
N ILE A 52 3.96 -2.84 -13.44
CA ILE A 52 4.42 -1.72 -14.27
C ILE A 52 4.87 -2.21 -15.65
N GLU A 53 5.57 -3.35 -15.72
CA GLU A 53 6.16 -3.86 -16.97
C GLU A 53 5.14 -4.67 -17.80
N ASP A 54 4.36 -5.52 -17.16
CA ASP A 54 3.31 -6.34 -17.77
C ASP A 54 1.95 -6.03 -17.14
N LYS A 55 1.24 -5.04 -17.70
CA LYS A 55 -0.05 -4.52 -17.18
C LYS A 55 -1.19 -5.54 -17.09
N ASN A 56 -0.94 -6.81 -17.39
CA ASN A 56 -1.89 -7.90 -17.25
C ASN A 56 -1.90 -8.47 -15.82
N ASP A 57 -0.81 -8.31 -15.08
CA ASP A 57 -0.72 -8.79 -13.71
C ASP A 57 -1.28 -7.76 -12.73
N THR A 58 -2.13 -8.24 -11.81
CA THR A 58 -2.77 -7.41 -10.80
C THR A 58 -2.63 -8.02 -9.42
N VAL A 59 -2.43 -7.16 -8.42
CA VAL A 59 -2.46 -7.52 -7.00
C VAL A 59 -3.62 -6.78 -6.35
N ARG A 60 -4.44 -7.51 -5.60
CA ARG A 60 -5.53 -6.93 -4.83
C ARG A 60 -5.35 -7.24 -3.35
N ILE A 61 -5.27 -6.19 -2.55
CA ILE A 61 -5.26 -6.29 -1.09
C ILE A 61 -6.63 -5.83 -0.61
N THR A 62 -7.34 -6.70 0.11
CA THR A 62 -8.66 -6.40 0.68
C THR A 62 -8.67 -6.62 2.18
N ASN A 63 -9.46 -5.84 2.90
CA ASN A 63 -9.55 -5.87 4.37
C ASN A 63 -8.18 -5.65 5.03
N GLY A 64 -7.34 -4.82 4.42
CA GLY A 64 -6.05 -4.44 4.98
C GLY A 64 -6.26 -3.61 6.25
N ARG A 65 -5.38 -3.79 7.24
CA ARG A 65 -5.35 -3.01 8.48
C ARG A 65 -3.92 -2.54 8.74
N PHE A 66 -3.78 -1.30 9.19
CA PHE A 66 -2.49 -0.78 9.65
C PHE A 66 -2.64 -0.07 10.99
N ASP A 67 -1.53 -0.06 11.73
CA ASP A 67 -1.25 0.80 12.87
C ASP A 67 0.11 1.42 12.60
N ALA A 68 0.20 2.75 12.58
CA ALA A 68 1.44 3.48 12.31
C ALA A 68 1.68 4.53 13.39
N LEU A 69 2.94 4.69 13.78
CA LEU A 69 3.36 5.84 14.58
C LEU A 69 3.44 7.05 13.66
N TYR A 70 2.83 8.17 14.05
CA TYR A 70 2.99 9.43 13.35
C TYR A 70 3.85 10.37 14.19
N THR A 71 4.80 11.05 13.54
CA THR A 71 5.55 12.13 14.18
C THR A 71 4.93 13.44 13.70
N PRO A 72 4.41 14.30 14.60
CA PRO A 72 4.07 15.67 14.22
C PRO A 72 5.30 16.35 13.62
N LEU A 73 5.15 16.98 12.45
CA LEU A 73 6.19 17.78 11.81
C LEU A 73 6.51 19.04 12.61
#